data_AF-G7IM58-F1
#
_entry.id   AF-G7IM58-F1
#
_cell.length_a   1.000
_cell.length_b   1.000
_cell.length_c   1.000
_cell.angle_alpha   90.00
_cell.angle_beta   90.00
_cell.angle_gamma   90.00
#
_symmetry.space_group_name_H-M   'P 1'
#
loop_
_entity.id
_entity.type
_entity.pdbx_description
1 polymer ?
#
loop_
_entity_poly.entity_id
_entity_poly.type
_entity_poly.pdbx_seq_one_letter_code
_entity_poly.pdbx_strand_id
1 'polypeptide(L)' 'MDRMVIPWLKNLFAITAFFTTCEVHPNESKYERNMFCLDCNDNPFSRFFKKSHHKDHRVIQVIVV' A
#
# COMPACT_ATOMS: atom_id res chain seq x y z
N MET A 1 28.06 -8.35 -9.16
CA MET A 1 26.78 -8.10 -9.86
C MET A 1 25.73 -7.85 -8.80
N ASP A 2 25.63 -6.60 -8.34
CA ASP A 2 24.52 -6.19 -7.47
C ASP A 2 23.25 -6.31 -8.29
N ARG A 3 22.44 -7.33 -8.02
CA ARG A 3 21.08 -7.38 -8.55
C ARG A 3 20.41 -6.15 -7.97
N MET A 4 20.10 -5.15 -8.80
CA MET A 4 19.30 -3.99 -8.43
C MET A 4 18.02 -4.47 -7.74
N VAL A 5 18.05 -4.60 -6.42
CA VAL A 5 16.85 -4.87 -5.64
C VAL A 5 16.10 -3.56 -5.65
N ILE A 6 14.98 -3.52 -6.38
CA ILE A 6 14.15 -2.34 -6.41
C ILE A 6 13.60 -2.15 -4.98
N PRO A 7 13.85 -1.01 -4.30
CA PRO A 7 13.56 -0.85 -2.87
C PRO A 7 12.12 -1.17 -2.47
N TRP A 8 11.16 -0.88 -3.36
CA TRP A 8 9.75 -1.17 -3.13
C TRP A 8 9.43 -2.66 -3.08
N LEU A 9 10.19 -3.49 -3.78
CA LEU A 9 9.94 -4.94 -3.84
C LEU A 9 10.29 -5.60 -2.50
N LYS A 10 11.42 -5.22 -1.90
CA LYS A 10 11.83 -5.72 -0.59
C LYS A 10 10.80 -5.35 0.48
N ASN A 11 10.36 -4.09 0.49
CA ASN A 11 9.38 -3.63 1.46
C ASN A 11 8.01 -4.27 1.24
N LEU A 12 7.57 -4.41 -0.01
CA LEU A 12 6.30 -5.08 -0.34
C LEU A 12 6.22 -6.48 0.27
N PHE A 13 7.30 -7.26 0.20
CA PHE A 13 7.36 -8.60 0.81
C PHE A 13 7.50 -8.60 2.33
N ALA A 14 8.09 -7.55 2.92
CA ALA A 14 8.29 -7.45 4.37
C ALA A 14 7.02 -6.97 5.12
N ILE A 15 6.07 -6.36 4.41
CA ILE A 15 4.87 -5.79 5.01
C ILE A 15 3.87 -6.88 5.40
N THR A 16 3.47 -6.87 6.67
CA THR A 16 2.44 -7.76 7.24
C THR A 16 1.09 -7.05 7.48
N ALA A 17 1.05 -5.74 7.25
CA ALA A 17 -0.09 -4.87 7.58
C ALA A 17 -1.15 -4.75 6.47
N PHE A 18 -1.03 -5.50 5.38
CA PHE A 18 -2.06 -5.56 4.34
C PHE A 18 -3.36 -6.14 4.90
N PHE A 19 -4.50 -5.72 4.34
CA PHE A 19 -5.84 -6.21 4.70
C PHE A 19 -6.25 -5.94 6.15
N THR A 20 -5.54 -5.04 6.83
CA THR A 20 -5.97 -4.53 8.14
C THR A 20 -6.95 -3.38 7.97
N THR A 21 -7.83 -3.22 8.95
CA THR A 21 -8.80 -2.11 8.99
C THR A 21 -8.07 -0.78 9.17
N CYS A 22 -8.59 0.26 8.53
CA CYS A 22 -8.12 1.62 8.77
C CYS A 22 -8.60 2.07 10.16
N GLU A 23 -7.68 2.57 11.00
CA GLU A 23 -8.03 3.11 12.33
C GLU A 23 -9.04 4.26 12.25
N VAL A 24 -9.02 5.02 11.15
CA VAL A 24 -9.92 6.16 10.92
C VAL A 24 -11.31 5.71 10.43
N HIS A 25 -11.41 4.53 9.81
CA HIS A 25 -12.67 4.04 9.22
C HIS A 25 -12.82 2.51 9.37
N PRO A 26 -13.18 2.03 10.57
CA PRO A 26 -13.15 0.61 10.91
C PRO A 26 -14.21 -0.26 10.22
N ASN A 27 -15.33 0.32 9.77
CA ASN A 27 -16.53 -0.44 9.37
C ASN A 27 -16.76 -0.57 7.87
N GLU A 28 -15.78 -0.22 7.06
CA GLU A 28 -16.00 -0.02 5.64
C GLU A 28 -14.87 -0.67 4.84
N SER A 29 -15.21 -1.74 4.13
CA SER A 29 -14.28 -2.53 3.30
C SER A 29 -13.52 -1.67 2.27
N LYS A 30 -14.11 -0.54 1.87
CA LYS A 30 -13.46 0.47 1.02
C LYS A 30 -12.23 1.15 1.67
N TYR A 31 -12.03 0.97 2.99
CA TYR A 31 -10.88 1.47 3.73
C TYR A 31 -9.91 0.38 4.19
N GLU A 32 -10.09 -0.85 3.76
CA GLU A 32 -9.08 -1.87 3.93
C GLU A 32 -7.74 -1.39 3.35
N ARG A 33 -6.66 -1.61 4.10
CA ARG A 33 -5.31 -1.23 3.68
C ARG A 33 -4.78 -2.23 2.66
N ASN A 34 -5.20 -2.07 1.41
CA ASN A 34 -4.83 -2.93 0.29
C ASN A 34 -4.08 -2.20 -0.84
N MET A 35 -3.78 -0.91 -0.67
CA MET A 35 -3.00 -0.12 -1.61
C MET A 35 -1.57 0.05 -1.09
N PHE A 36 -0.58 0.07 -1.99
CA PHE A 36 0.82 0.34 -1.66
C PHE A 36 1.45 1.30 -2.66
N CYS A 37 2.26 2.25 -2.19
CA CYS A 37 2.83 3.32 -3.00
C CYS A 37 4.30 3.00 -3.30
N LEU A 38 4.64 2.84 -4.58
CA LEU A 38 5.99 2.48 -5.02
C LEU A 38 6.99 3.64 -4.83
N ASP A 39 6.50 4.88 -4.87
CA ASP A 39 7.33 6.07 -4.74
C ASP A 39 7.63 6.43 -3.27
N CYS A 40 6.64 6.30 -2.39
CA CYS A 40 6.82 6.51 -0.95
C CYS A 40 7.47 5.31 -0.25
N ASN A 41 7.17 4.09 -0.72
CA ASN A 41 7.70 2.86 -0.15
C ASN A 41 7.36 2.65 1.35
N ASP A 42 6.20 3.20 1.76
CA ASP A 42 5.67 3.21 3.13
C ASP A 42 4.65 2.09 3.37
N ASN A 43 4.03 2.10 4.56
CA ASN A 43 2.97 1.15 4.91
C ASN A 43 1.79 1.17 3.92
N PRO A 44 1.05 0.05 3.81
CA PRO A 44 -0.17 0.00 3.03
C PRO A 44 -1.18 1.01 3.52
N PHE A 45 -1.98 1.53 2.59
CA PHE A 45 -2.98 2.55 2.86
C PHE A 45 -4.31 2.19 2.18
N SER A 46 -5.35 2.91 2.57
CA SER A 46 -6.69 2.73 2.03
C SER A 46 -6.87 3.43 0.69
N ARG A 47 -7.72 2.91 -0.20
CA ARG A 47 -8.04 3.56 -1.48
C ARG A 47 -8.50 5.02 -1.34
N PHE A 48 -9.10 5.40 -0.20
CA PHE A 48 -9.45 6.78 0.12
C PHE A 48 -8.25 7.74 0.10
N PHE A 49 -7.14 7.36 0.75
CA PHE A 49 -5.92 8.17 0.86
C PHE A 49 -5.16 8.31 -0.46
N LYS A 50 -5.46 7.46 -1.45
CA LYS A 50 -4.89 7.59 -2.81
C LYS A 50 -5.14 8.99 -3.38
N LYS A 51 -6.37 9.49 -3.26
CA LYS A 51 -6.78 10.75 -3.89
C LYS A 51 -6.19 11.99 -3.21
N SER A 52 -5.94 11.93 -1.91
CA SER A 52 -5.47 13.07 -1.12
C SER A 52 -3.94 13.13 -1.00
N HIS A 53 -3.25 11.99 -0.83
CA HIS A 53 -1.80 11.97 -0.53
C HIS A 53 -0.94 11.33 -1.63
N HIS A 54 -1.54 10.64 -2.60
CA HIS A 54 -0.82 9.91 -3.64
C HIS A 54 -1.38 10.21 -5.05
N LYS A 55 -1.80 11.46 -5.28
CA LYS A 55 -2.49 11.90 -6.49
C LYS A 55 -1.66 11.67 -7.77
N ASP A 56 -0.34 11.70 -7.65
CA ASP A 56 0.60 11.57 -8.79
C ASP A 56 1.65 10.48 -8.56
N HIS A 57 1.39 9.56 -7.61
CA HIS A 57 2.32 8.47 -7.31
C HIS A 57 1.88 7.17 -7.99
N ARG A 58 2.86 6.32 -8.29
CA ARG A 58 2.67 4.95 -8.73
C ARG A 58 2.23 4.11 -7.54
N VAL A 59 1.00 3.61 -7.62
CA VAL A 59 0.39 2.80 -6.56
C VAL A 59 -0.11 1.49 -7.13
N ILE A 60 0.04 0.42 -6.37
CA ILE A 60 -0.52 -0.90 -6.67
C ILE A 60 -1.62 -1.23 -5.68
N GLN A 61 -2.55 -2.08 -6.09
CA GLN A 61 -3.52 -2.69 -5.19
C GLN A 61 -3.23 -4.19 -5.10
N VAL A 62 -3.14 -4.70 -3.89
CA VAL A 62 -3.06 -6.14 -3.62
C VAL A 62 -4.48 -6.65 -3.43
N ILE A 63 -4.87 -7.66 -4.20
CA ILE A 63 -6.18 -8.33 -4.06
C ILE A 63 -5.92 -9.80 -3.69
N VAL A 64 -6.77 -10.36 -2.83
CA VAL A 64 -6.83 -11.81 -2.59
C VAL A 64 -8.05 -12.32 -3.36
N VAL A 65 -7.85 -13.31 -4.22
CA VAL A 65 -8.91 -14.03 -4.94
C VAL A 65 -9.15 -15.39 -4.32
#